data_AF-A0A2Z6UIE4-F1
#
_entry.id   AF-A0A2Z6UIE4-F1
#
_cell.length_a   1.000
_cell.length_b   1.000
_cell.length_c   1.000
_cell.angle_alpha   90.00
_cell.angle_beta   90.00
_cell.angle_gamma   90.00
#
_symmetry.space_group_name_H-M   'P 1'
#
loop_
_entity.id
_entity.type
_entity.pdbx_description
1 polymer ?
#
loop_
_entity_poly.entity_id
_entity_poly.type
_entity_poly.pdbx_seq_one_letter_code
_entity_poly.pdbx_strand_id
1 'polypeptide(L)'
;MKTLIQQHAFVANESFAPLALRIAAGIIFMAHGAQKLFGWFGGYGLEGTGQWMASIGLEPGYFMALMAGSAEFFGGLFLLLGLLTRATSTVLAFTMVVAIAAVHLPNGLFMSNNGYEFGLALMVISISTAISGAGKLSIDNILNARFK
;
A
#
# COMPACT_ATOMS: atom_id res chain seq x y z
N MET A 1 -16.90 -1.54 27.86
CA MET A 1 -16.22 -2.78 27.45
C MET A 1 -15.78 -2.59 26.00
N LYS A 2 -14.57 -2.07 25.76
CA LYS A 2 -14.06 -1.85 24.39
C LYS A 2 -13.91 -3.23 23.73
N THR A 3 -14.56 -3.43 22.58
CA THR A 3 -14.37 -4.66 21.81
C THR A 3 -12.90 -4.81 21.42
N LEU A 4 -12.34 -6.02 21.53
CA LEU A 4 -10.96 -6.35 21.15
C LEU A 4 -10.57 -5.80 19.76
N ILE A 5 -11.54 -5.72 18.84
CA ILE A 5 -11.40 -5.14 17.51
C ILE A 5 -10.97 -3.66 17.56
N GLN A 6 -11.59 -2.84 18.41
CA GLN A 6 -11.25 -1.41 18.52
C GLN A 6 -9.84 -1.19 19.07
N GLN A 7 -9.39 -2.03 19.99
CA GLN A 7 -8.05 -1.91 20.59
C GLN A 7 -6.93 -2.26 19.61
N HIS A 8 -7.17 -3.20 18.69
CA HIS A 8 -6.16 -3.67 17.73
C HIS A 8 -6.24 -2.99 16.35
N ALA A 9 -7.43 -2.55 15.94
CA ALA A 9 -7.62 -1.86 14.66
C ALA A 9 -7.15 -0.39 14.72
N PHE A 10 -7.30 0.27 15.87
CA PHE A 10 -7.07 1.70 16.00
C PHE A 10 -6.15 2.03 17.19
N VAL A 11 -4.86 1.74 17.06
CA VAL A 11 -3.85 2.20 18.02
C VAL A 11 -3.56 3.68 17.73
N ALA A 12 -4.10 4.56 18.58
CA ALA A 12 -3.83 5.99 18.53
C ALA A 12 -2.43 6.28 19.08
N ASN A 13 -1.54 6.75 18.23
CA ASN A 13 -0.26 7.33 18.65
C ASN A 13 -0.35 8.84 18.45
N GLU A 14 -0.07 9.63 19.48
CA GLU A 14 -0.07 11.11 19.42
C GLU A 14 1.14 11.68 18.66
N SER A 15 1.96 10.82 18.06
CA SER A 15 3.11 11.18 17.24
C SER A 15 2.73 11.60 15.82
N PHE A 16 3.51 12.53 15.26
CA PHE A 16 3.49 12.90 13.85
C PHE A 16 4.37 12.00 12.98
N ALA A 17 5.20 11.12 13.55
CA ALA A 17 6.11 10.27 12.75
C ALA A 17 5.36 9.38 11.73
N PRO A 18 4.24 8.72 12.07
CA PRO A 18 3.47 7.94 11.08
C PRO A 18 2.87 8.81 9.98
N LEU A 19 2.60 10.10 10.23
CA LEU A 19 2.03 10.99 9.21
C LEU A 19 2.99 11.16 8.03
N ALA A 20 4.28 11.39 8.28
CA ALA A 20 5.27 11.55 7.22
C ALA A 20 5.36 10.28 6.35
N LEU A 21 5.39 9.11 7.00
CA LEU A 21 5.39 7.81 6.32
C LEU A 21 4.14 7.61 5.46
N ARG A 22 2.96 7.91 6.02
CA ARG A 22 1.67 7.79 5.32
C ARG A 22 1.57 8.71 4.12
N ILE A 23 2.04 9.95 4.22
CA ILE A 23 2.00 10.89 3.09
C ILE A 23 2.88 10.39 1.95
N ALA A 24 4.15 10.06 2.24
CA ALA A 24 5.08 9.60 1.21
C ALA A 24 4.60 8.29 0.55
N ALA A 25 4.33 7.25 1.35
CA ALA A 25 3.88 5.97 0.82
C ALA A 25 2.49 6.07 0.17
N GLY A 26 1.55 6.80 0.77
CA GLY A 26 0.20 6.95 0.25
C GLY A 26 0.18 7.55 -1.15
N ILE A 27 0.93 8.63 -1.38
CA ILE A 27 1.04 9.26 -2.71
C ILE A 27 1.66 8.30 -3.73
N ILE A 28 2.75 7.62 -3.35
CA ILE A 28 3.46 6.69 -4.23
C ILE A 28 2.55 5.51 -4.63
N PHE A 29 1.91 4.86 -3.66
CA PHE A 29 0.98 3.76 -3.94
C PHE A 29 -0.21 4.22 -4.77
N MET A 30 -0.77 5.41 -4.49
CA MET A 30 -1.83 5.97 -5.31
C MET A 30 -1.40 6.18 -6.76
N ALA A 31 -0.20 6.72 -6.99
CA ALA A 31 0.30 6.96 -8.34
C ALA A 31 0.48 5.64 -9.12
N HIS A 32 1.10 4.63 -8.51
CA HIS A 32 1.30 3.32 -9.15
C HIS A 32 -0.02 2.55 -9.34
N GLY A 33 -0.93 2.62 -8.37
CA GLY A 33 -2.26 2.04 -8.50
C GLY A 33 -3.06 2.71 -9.61
N ALA A 34 -2.94 4.03 -9.76
CA ALA A 34 -3.59 4.78 -10.84
C ALA A 34 -3.02 4.44 -12.23
N GLN A 35 -1.71 4.20 -12.33
CA GLN A 35 -1.11 3.67 -13.56
C GLN A 35 -1.72 2.32 -13.95
N LYS A 36 -1.90 1.42 -12.96
CA LYS A 36 -2.43 0.08 -13.17
C LYS A 36 -3.93 0.08 -13.47
N LEU A 37 -4.74 0.89 -12.78
CA LEU A 37 -6.20 0.86 -12.94
C LEU A 37 -6.69 1.77 -14.07
N PHE A 38 -6.14 2.97 -14.17
CA PHE A 38 -6.72 4.05 -14.98
C PHE A 38 -5.83 4.50 -16.14
N GLY A 39 -4.61 3.98 -16.24
CA GLY A 39 -3.64 4.37 -17.28
C GLY A 39 -3.12 5.81 -17.10
N TRP A 40 -3.29 6.38 -15.90
CA TRP A 40 -2.79 7.71 -15.59
C TRP A 40 -1.26 7.71 -15.54
N PHE A 41 -0.65 8.88 -15.67
CA PHE A 41 0.81 9.05 -15.57
C PHE A 41 1.61 8.14 -16.52
N GLY A 42 1.07 7.87 -17.71
CA GLY A 42 1.69 7.00 -18.71
C GLY A 42 1.62 5.50 -18.39
N GLY A 43 0.75 5.08 -17.47
CA GLY A 43 0.52 3.67 -17.15
C GLY A 43 -0.26 2.93 -18.23
N TYR A 44 -0.22 1.60 -18.19
CA TYR A 44 -0.87 0.73 -19.17
C TYR A 44 -2.39 0.62 -19.00
N GLY A 45 -2.94 1.10 -17.89
CA GLY A 45 -4.34 0.86 -17.52
C GLY A 45 -4.61 -0.61 -17.23
N LEU A 46 -5.86 -0.91 -16.86
CA LEU A 46 -6.19 -2.22 -16.30
C LEU A 46 -5.97 -3.36 -17.31
N GLU A 47 -6.42 -3.16 -18.54
CA GLU A 47 -6.29 -4.14 -19.62
C GLU A 47 -4.82 -4.41 -19.97
N GLY A 48 -4.04 -3.35 -20.22
CA GLY A 48 -2.63 -3.46 -20.61
C GLY A 48 -1.76 -4.02 -19.47
N THR A 49 -2.02 -3.61 -18.22
CA THR A 49 -1.35 -4.19 -17.05
C THR A 49 -1.69 -5.67 -16.92
N GLY A 50 -2.95 -6.05 -17.15
CA GLY A 50 -3.39 -7.44 -17.09
C GLY A 50 -2.72 -8.31 -18.15
N GLN A 51 -2.62 -7.82 -19.39
CA GLN A 51 -1.91 -8.50 -20.47
C GLN A 51 -0.41 -8.66 -20.15
N TRP A 52 0.23 -7.61 -19.62
CA TRP A 52 1.61 -7.69 -19.17
C TRP A 52 1.82 -8.71 -18.04
N MET A 53 0.94 -8.72 -17.03
CA MET A 53 1.01 -9.69 -15.93
C MET A 53 0.85 -11.13 -16.42
N ALA A 54 -0.10 -11.39 -17.33
CA ALA A 54 -0.23 -12.72 -17.93
C ALA A 54 1.05 -13.13 -18.68
N SER A 55 1.68 -12.19 -19.41
CA SER A 55 2.92 -12.46 -20.17
C SER A 55 4.12 -12.87 -19.30
N ILE A 56 4.10 -12.55 -18.01
CA ILE A 56 5.12 -12.92 -17.04
C ILE A 56 4.68 -14.09 -16.13
N GLY A 57 3.58 -14.77 -16.46
CA GLY A 57 3.09 -15.95 -15.75
C GLY A 57 2.19 -15.67 -14.54
N LEU A 58 1.77 -14.41 -14.33
CA LEU A 58 0.78 -14.05 -13.32
C LEU A 58 -0.63 -14.15 -13.90
N GLU A 59 -1.20 -15.36 -13.86
CA GLU A 59 -2.54 -15.63 -14.37
C GLU A 59 -3.57 -15.84 -13.25
N PRO A 60 -4.84 -15.37 -13.42
CA PRO A 60 -5.36 -14.59 -14.55
C PRO A 60 -4.90 -13.12 -14.50
N GLY A 61 -4.24 -12.65 -15.55
CA GLY A 61 -3.53 -11.36 -15.54
C GLY A 61 -4.41 -10.15 -15.24
N TYR A 62 -5.61 -10.07 -15.84
CA TYR A 62 -6.56 -8.99 -15.54
C TYR A 62 -6.95 -8.95 -14.06
N PHE A 63 -7.19 -10.11 -13.46
CA PHE A 63 -7.56 -10.21 -12.04
C PHE A 63 -6.38 -9.82 -11.14
N MET A 64 -5.16 -10.25 -11.48
CA MET A 64 -3.95 -9.83 -10.77
C MET A 64 -3.73 -8.31 -10.86
N ALA A 65 -3.93 -7.72 -12.04
CA ALA A 65 -3.81 -6.28 -12.25
C ALA A 65 -4.87 -5.51 -11.47
N LEU A 66 -6.11 -6.00 -11.42
CA LEU A 66 -7.18 -5.42 -10.63
C LEU A 66 -6.86 -5.47 -9.14
N MET A 67 -6.39 -6.61 -8.63
CA MET A 67 -6.03 -6.79 -7.23
C MET A 67 -4.85 -5.89 -6.82
N ALA A 68 -3.75 -5.92 -7.58
CA ALA A 68 -2.58 -5.09 -7.30
C ALA A 68 -2.89 -3.60 -7.44
N GLY A 69 -3.54 -3.20 -8.54
CA GLY A 69 -3.93 -1.81 -8.77
C GLY A 69 -4.89 -1.27 -7.71
N SER A 70 -5.87 -2.08 -7.27
CA SER A 70 -6.82 -1.69 -6.22
C SER A 70 -6.16 -1.59 -4.85
N ALA A 71 -5.30 -2.57 -4.52
CA ALA A 71 -4.55 -2.55 -3.27
C ALA A 71 -3.65 -1.31 -3.19
N GLU A 72 -2.94 -0.96 -4.26
CA GLU A 72 -2.08 0.22 -4.30
C GLU A 72 -2.89 1.52 -4.33
N PHE A 73 -3.90 1.65 -5.18
CA PHE A 73 -4.63 2.90 -5.33
C PHE A 73 -5.47 3.22 -4.09
N PHE A 74 -6.40 2.33 -3.74
CA PHE A 74 -7.29 2.55 -2.60
C PHE A 74 -6.56 2.40 -1.29
N GLY A 75 -5.59 1.48 -1.20
CA GLY A 75 -4.73 1.37 -0.03
C GLY A 75 -3.88 2.63 0.16
N GLY A 76 -3.29 3.18 -0.90
CA GLY A 76 -2.57 4.45 -0.82
C GLY A 76 -3.48 5.60 -0.37
N LEU A 77 -4.71 5.67 -0.88
CA LEU A 77 -5.70 6.67 -0.48
C LEU A 77 -6.09 6.53 1.01
N PHE A 78 -6.42 5.33 1.45
CA PHE A 78 -6.76 5.07 2.86
C PHE A 78 -5.57 5.35 3.78
N LEU A 79 -4.37 5.00 3.35
CA LEU A 79 -3.14 5.30 4.10
C LEU A 79 -2.92 6.80 4.23
N LEU A 80 -3.07 7.56 3.14
CA LEU A 80 -2.93 9.01 3.14
C LEU A 80 -3.91 9.68 4.10
N LEU A 81 -5.17 9.26 4.08
CA LEU A 81 -6.21 9.73 4.99
C LEU A 81 -6.02 9.24 6.45
N GLY A 82 -5.20 8.21 6.66
CA GLY A 82 -5.04 7.55 7.95
C GLY A 82 -6.34 6.86 8.37
N LEU A 83 -6.96 6.12 7.43
CA LEU A 83 -8.18 5.34 7.61
C LEU A 83 -7.84 3.85 7.53
N LEU A 84 -8.29 3.08 8.53
CA LEU A 84 -7.99 1.65 8.67
C LEU A 84 -6.49 1.37 8.55
N THR A 85 -5.67 2.27 9.12
CA THR A 85 -4.23 2.39 8.80
C THR A 85 -3.51 1.06 8.92
N ARG A 86 -3.74 0.31 10.02
CA ARG A 86 -3.05 -0.97 10.25
C ARG A 86 -3.39 -2.00 9.18
N ALA A 87 -4.68 -2.17 8.89
CA ALA A 87 -5.15 -3.12 7.89
C ALA A 87 -4.64 -2.74 6.49
N THR A 88 -4.79 -1.47 6.11
CA THR A 88 -4.31 -0.91 4.85
C THR A 88 -2.80 -1.11 4.68
N SER A 89 -2.01 -0.76 5.70
CA SER A 89 -0.56 -0.94 5.68
C SER A 89 -0.14 -2.41 5.59
N THR A 90 -0.86 -3.34 6.23
CA THR A 90 -0.60 -4.78 6.10
C THR A 90 -0.85 -5.27 4.68
N VAL A 91 -1.95 -4.84 4.04
CA VAL A 91 -2.25 -5.18 2.65
C VAL A 91 -1.19 -4.63 1.70
N LEU A 92 -0.77 -3.38 1.88
CA LEU A 92 0.29 -2.76 1.07
C LEU A 92 1.65 -3.46 1.24
N ALA A 93 2.01 -3.83 2.48
CA ALA A 93 3.23 -4.60 2.74
C ALA A 93 3.20 -5.95 2.01
N PHE A 94 2.08 -6.68 2.09
CA PHE A 94 1.89 -7.94 1.37
C PHE A 94 1.94 -7.75 -0.16
N THR A 95 1.35 -6.67 -0.67
CA THR A 95 1.40 -6.31 -2.09
C THR A 95 2.85 -6.14 -2.56
N MET A 96 3.71 -5.51 -1.74
CA MET A 96 5.14 -5.39 -2.03
C MET A 96 5.88 -6.71 -1.96
N VAL A 97 5.54 -7.63 -1.04
CA VAL A 97 6.13 -8.99 -1.03
C VAL A 97 5.87 -9.68 -2.38
N VAL A 98 4.63 -9.64 -2.87
CA VAL A 98 4.26 -10.26 -4.16
C VAL A 98 5.01 -9.57 -5.31
N ALA A 99 5.00 -8.24 -5.36
CA ALA A 99 5.69 -7.49 -6.42
C ALA A 99 7.20 -7.78 -6.44
N ILE A 100 7.84 -7.82 -5.28
CA ILE A 100 9.26 -8.16 -5.15
C ILE A 100 9.51 -9.58 -5.66
N ALA A 101 8.80 -10.57 -5.11
CA ALA A 101 9.04 -11.98 -5.43
C ALA A 101 8.78 -12.30 -6.91
N ALA A 102 7.72 -11.74 -7.49
CA ALA A 102 7.29 -12.06 -8.85
C ALA A 102 8.05 -11.29 -9.93
N VAL A 103 8.46 -10.04 -9.67
CA VAL A 103 8.95 -9.13 -10.72
C VAL A 103 10.38 -8.67 -10.49
N HIS A 104 10.75 -8.32 -9.26
CA HIS A 104 11.96 -7.55 -9.00
C HIS A 104 13.12 -8.35 -8.41
N LEU A 105 12.85 -9.45 -7.69
CA LEU A 105 13.86 -10.24 -7.01
C LEU A 105 14.95 -10.79 -7.95
N PRO A 106 14.63 -11.30 -9.16
CA PRO A 106 15.64 -11.80 -10.10
C PRO A 106 16.61 -10.72 -10.62
N ASN A 107 16.22 -9.44 -10.55
CA ASN A 107 16.99 -8.31 -11.09
C ASN A 107 18.01 -7.75 -10.08
N GLY A 108 18.09 -8.31 -8.87
CA GLY A 108 18.95 -7.81 -7.79
C GLY A 108 18.39 -6.58 -7.09
N LEU A 109 19.23 -5.89 -6.32
CA LEU A 109 18.79 -4.78 -5.46
C LEU A 109 18.43 -3.52 -6.26
N PHE A 110 19.35 -3.03 -7.11
CA PHE A 110 19.32 -1.67 -7.61
C PHE A 110 18.15 -1.35 -8.55
N MET A 111 17.46 -0.24 -8.29
CA MET A 111 16.32 0.23 -9.08
C MET A 111 16.66 0.46 -10.56
N SER A 112 17.89 0.86 -10.87
CA SER A 112 18.37 1.06 -12.25
C SER A 112 18.26 -0.20 -13.12
N ASN A 113 18.27 -1.37 -12.49
CA ASN A 113 18.14 -2.68 -13.15
C ASN A 113 16.72 -3.23 -13.06
N ASN A 114 15.73 -2.42 -12.66
CA ASN A 114 14.40 -2.89 -12.26
C ASN A 114 14.43 -3.84 -11.04
N GLY A 115 15.40 -3.62 -10.14
CA GLY A 115 15.57 -4.36 -8.89
C GLY A 115 14.56 -4.00 -7.79
N TYR A 116 14.65 -4.70 -6.66
CA TYR A 116 13.65 -4.64 -5.60
C TYR A 116 13.82 -3.52 -4.57
N GLU A 117 14.84 -2.65 -4.70
CA GLU A 117 15.16 -1.56 -3.78
C GLU A 117 13.95 -0.69 -3.42
N PHE A 118 13.17 -0.25 -4.42
CA PHE A 118 11.99 0.59 -4.18
C PHE A 118 10.87 -0.17 -3.48
N GLY A 119 10.59 -1.38 -3.94
CA GLY A 119 9.58 -2.25 -3.34
C GLY A 119 9.90 -2.57 -1.88
N LEU A 120 11.17 -2.82 -1.57
CA LEU A 120 11.66 -3.04 -0.21
C LEU A 120 11.44 -1.81 0.67
N ALA A 121 11.77 -0.61 0.17
CA ALA A 121 11.55 0.63 0.90
C ALA A 121 10.05 0.82 1.24
N LEU A 122 9.16 0.66 0.26
CA LEU A 122 7.71 0.76 0.47
C LEU A 122 7.17 -0.34 1.38
N MET A 123 7.70 -1.56 1.30
CA MET A 123 7.34 -2.66 2.19
C MET A 123 7.68 -2.32 3.64
N VAL A 124 8.90 -1.85 3.90
CA VAL A 124 9.36 -1.51 5.26
C VAL A 124 8.61 -0.29 5.82
N ILE A 125 8.32 0.72 5.01
CA ILE A 125 7.48 1.86 5.40
C ILE A 125 6.07 1.37 5.78
N SER A 126 5.51 0.45 5.00
CA SER A 126 4.18 -0.13 5.26
C SER A 126 4.19 -0.96 6.55
N ILE A 127 5.18 -1.82 6.77
CA ILE A 127 5.34 -2.60 8.01
C ILE A 127 5.50 -1.67 9.22
N SER A 128 6.36 -0.66 9.12
CA SER A 128 6.56 0.33 10.19
C SER A 128 5.24 1.02 10.54
N THR A 129 4.48 1.45 9.53
CA THR A 129 3.18 2.10 9.73
C THR A 129 2.13 1.15 10.31
N ALA A 130 2.11 -0.11 9.89
CA ALA A 130 1.24 -1.14 10.44
C ALA A 130 1.52 -1.38 11.93
N ILE A 131 2.78 -1.33 12.35
CA ILE A 131 3.19 -1.50 13.76
C ILE A 131 2.89 -0.23 14.56
N SER A 132 3.34 0.93 14.08
CA SER A 132 3.28 2.22 14.80
C SER A 132 1.88 2.84 14.84
N GLY A 133 0.97 2.46 13.96
CA GLY A 133 -0.41 2.95 13.90
C GLY A 133 -0.58 4.25 13.10
N ALA A 134 -1.75 4.88 13.25
CA ALA A 134 -2.22 5.95 12.37
C ALA A 134 -1.55 7.33 12.61
N GLY A 135 -1.01 7.56 13.81
CA GLY A 135 -0.46 8.87 14.19
C GLY A 135 -1.54 9.93 14.42
N LYS A 136 -1.11 11.11 14.90
CA LYS A 136 -1.98 12.16 15.44
C LYS A 136 -3.06 12.66 14.47
N LEU A 137 -2.65 12.99 13.23
CA LEU A 137 -3.53 13.52 12.19
C LEU A 137 -4.03 12.39 11.29
N SER A 138 -5.01 11.63 11.78
CA SER A 138 -5.61 10.50 11.07
C SER A 138 -7.12 10.43 11.30
N ILE A 139 -7.86 9.93 10.31
CA ILE A 139 -9.29 9.66 10.48
C ILE A 139 -9.50 8.60 11.59
N ASP A 140 -8.62 7.60 11.68
CA ASP A 140 -8.62 6.60 12.74
C ASP A 140 -8.64 7.23 14.15
N ASN A 141 -7.82 8.27 14.38
CA ASN A 141 -7.82 9.00 15.65
C ASN A 141 -9.12 9.77 15.88
N ILE A 142 -9.68 10.41 14.86
CA ILE A 142 -10.95 11.14 14.96
C ILE A 142 -12.09 10.18 15.31
N LEU A 143 -12.16 9.03 14.65
CA LEU A 143 -13.17 8.00 14.92
C LEU A 143 -12.99 7.45 16.34
N ASN A 144 -11.76 7.12 16.74
CA ASN A 144 -11.47 6.70 18.10
C ASN A 144 -11.91 7.72 19.17
N ALA A 145 -11.76 9.01 18.92
CA ALA A 145 -12.18 10.04 19.86
C ALA A 145 -13.71 10.18 19.94
N ARG A 146 -14.44 9.93 18.83
CA ARG A 146 -15.91 10.00 18.78
C ARG A 146 -16.60 8.76 19.36
N PHE A 147 -15.94 7.61 19.33
CA PHE A 147 -16.45 6.34 19.89
C PHE A 147 -15.87 6.03 21.29
N LYS A 148 -15.19 6.98 21.93
CA LYS A 148 -14.91 6.96 23.36
C LYS A 148 -16.16 7.27 24.17
#